data_AF-A0A1J3K5R0-F1
#
_entry.id   AF-A0A1J3K5R0-F1
#
_cell.length_a   1.000
_cell.length_b   1.000
_cell.length_c   1.000
_cell.angle_alpha   90.00
_cell.angle_beta   90.00
_cell.angle_gamma   90.00
#
_symmetry.space_group_name_H-M   'P 1'
#
loop_
_entity.id
_entity.type
_entity.pdbx_description
1 polymer ?
#
loop_
_entity_poly.entity_id
_entity_poly.type
_entity_poly.pdbx_seq_one_letter_code
_entity_poly.pdbx_strand_id
1 'polypeptide(L)' 'FGSPGRKFTHQVFARWYRAPELLFGAKQYGPAVDVWAAGCIFAELLLRRPFLQGNSDIDQLSKIFAALGTPKADQWP' A
#
# COMPACT_ATOMS: atom_id res chain seq x y z
N PHE A 1 22.46 -1.21 7.37
CA PHE A 1 21.19 -0.48 7.51
C PHE A 1 20.09 -1.49 7.85
N GLY A 2 19.39 -1.31 8.99
CA GLY A 2 18.25 -2.14 9.39
C GLY A 2 18.52 -3.11 10.55
N SER A 3 18.08 -2.77 11.75
CA SER A 3 18.11 -3.67 12.91
C SER A 3 16.85 -4.54 12.89
N PRO A 4 16.94 -5.88 13.02
CA PRO A 4 15.83 -6.84 12.79
C PRO A 4 14.66 -6.78 13.79
N GLY A 5 14.58 -5.75 14.66
CA GLY A 5 13.51 -5.57 15.66
C GLY A 5 12.94 -4.16 15.74
N ARG A 6 13.26 -3.27 14.79
CA ARG A 6 12.80 -1.87 14.84
C ARG A 6 11.33 -1.79 14.40
N LYS A 7 10.43 -1.48 15.33
CA LYS A 7 9.03 -1.16 15.04
C LYS A 7 8.98 0.20 14.35
N PHE A 8 8.42 0.26 13.16
CA PHE A 8 8.18 1.51 12.46
C PHE A 8 6.71 1.93 12.57
N THR A 9 6.42 3.22 12.34
CA THR A 9 5.03 3.71 12.34
C THR A 9 4.34 3.25 11.05
N HIS A 10 3.09 2.80 11.16
CA HIS A 10 2.27 2.39 10.01
C HIS A 10 1.61 3.60 9.32
N GLN A 11 1.62 4.78 9.96
CA GLN A 11 1.11 6.03 9.40
C GLN A 11 2.20 6.81 8.68
N VAL A 12 2.82 6.22 7.66
CA VAL A 12 3.72 6.93 6.75
C VAL A 12 2.97 7.23 5.46
N PHE A 13 3.29 8.36 4.82
CA PHE A 13 2.70 8.83 3.56
C PHE A 13 1.21 9.23 3.62
N ALA A 14 0.80 10.01 2.61
CA ALA A 14 -0.61 10.19 2.29
C ALA A 14 -1.23 8.80 2.00
N ARG A 15 -2.42 8.53 2.56
CA ARG A 15 -3.12 7.24 2.54
C ARG A 15 -3.16 6.58 1.14
N TRP A 16 -3.17 7.39 0.09
CA TRP A 16 -3.30 6.97 -1.31
C TRP A 16 -2.15 6.11 -1.82
N TYR A 17 -0.96 6.22 -1.20
CA TYR A 17 0.24 5.49 -1.61
C TYR A 17 0.61 4.36 -0.64
N ARG A 18 -0.24 4.05 0.35
CA ARG A 18 0.05 2.98 1.31
C ARG A 18 -0.20 1.61 0.71
N ALA A 19 0.76 0.72 0.95
CA ALA A 19 0.66 -0.68 0.60
C ALA A 19 -0.44 -1.38 1.43
N PRO A 20 -1.12 -2.40 0.87
CA PRO A 20 -2.22 -3.10 1.55
C PRO A 20 -1.81 -3.69 2.91
N GLU A 21 -0.59 -4.19 3.06
CA GLU A 21 -0.06 -4.72 4.32
C GLU A 21 0.01 -3.65 5.43
N LEU A 22 0.31 -2.40 5.08
CA LEU A 22 0.31 -1.28 6.02
C LEU A 22 -1.12 -0.90 6.44
N LEU A 23 -2.09 -1.06 5.54
CA LEU A 23 -3.51 -0.84 5.83
C LEU A 23 -4.09 -1.94 6.74
N PHE A 24 -3.55 -3.15 6.68
CA PHE A 24 -3.83 -4.23 7.65
C PHE A 24 -3.06 -4.07 8.97
N GLY A 25 -2.21 -3.05 9.10
CA GLY A 25 -1.49 -2.75 10.35
C GLY A 25 -0.20 -3.55 10.54
N ALA A 26 0.43 -4.04 9.47
CA ALA A 26 1.72 -4.70 9.55
C ALA A 26 2.76 -3.77 10.21
N LYS A 27 3.37 -4.25 11.31
CA LYS A 27 4.41 -3.51 12.07
C LYS A 27 5.84 -3.86 11.62
N GLN A 28 5.96 -4.93 10.85
CA GLN A 28 7.18 -5.36 10.18
C GLN A 28 6.91 -5.27 8.69
N TYR A 29 7.60 -4.36 8.03
CA TYR A 29 7.51 -4.16 6.60
C TYR A 29 8.91 -3.94 6.04
N GLY A 30 9.10 -4.32 4.77
CA GLY A 30 10.38 -4.25 4.07
C GLY A 30 10.34 -3.27 2.90
N PRO A 31 11.34 -3.34 2.00
CA PRO A 31 11.44 -2.45 0.82
C PRO A 31 10.25 -2.51 -0.14
N ALA A 32 9.41 -3.56 -0.04
CA ALA A 32 8.22 -3.72 -0.89
C ALA A 32 7.21 -2.56 -0.76
N VAL A 33 7.12 -1.92 0.42
CA VAL A 33 6.20 -0.78 0.62
C VAL A 33 6.58 0.43 -0.25
N ASP A 34 7.88 0.62 -0.48
CA ASP A 34 8.38 1.71 -1.32
C ASP A 34 8.12 1.41 -2.80
N VAL A 35 8.27 0.15 -3.21
CA VAL A 35 7.95 -0.32 -4.57
C VAL A 35 6.46 -0.13 -4.87
N TRP A 36 5.60 -0.43 -3.90
CA TRP A 36 4.16 -0.17 -4.03
C TRP A 36 3.85 1.30 -4.24
N ALA A 37 4.42 2.17 -3.39
CA ALA A 37 4.24 3.62 -3.50
C ALA A 37 4.74 4.15 -4.86
N ALA A 38 5.91 3.68 -5.33
CA ALA A 38 6.43 4.00 -6.64
C ALA A 38 5.50 3.56 -7.78
N GLY A 39 4.89 2.37 -7.68
CA GLY A 39 3.88 1.89 -8.63
C GLY A 39 2.63 2.77 -8.66
N CYS A 40 2.14 3.22 -7.51
CA CYS A 40 1.01 4.15 -7.42
C CYS A 40 1.33 5.50 -8.06
N ILE A 41 2.54 6.04 -7.82
CA ILE A 41 3.01 7.29 -8.45
C ILE A 41 3.14 7.11 -9.97
N PHE A 42 3.71 6.00 -10.42
CA PHE A 42 3.83 5.70 -11.84
C PHE A 42 2.48 5.63 -12.54
N ALA A 43 1.49 4.95 -11.92
CA ALA A 43 0.12 4.91 -12.43
C ALA A 43 -0.52 6.31 -12.46
N GLU A 44 -0.30 7.14 -11.44
CA GLU A 44 -0.80 8.52 -11.38
C GLU A 44 -0.18 9.40 -12.47
N LEU A 45 1.12 9.25 -12.76
CA LEU A 45 1.78 9.97 -13.85
C LEU A 45 1.18 9.62 -15.22
N LEU A 46 0.84 8.35 -15.45
CA LEU A 46 0.20 7.89 -16.67
C LEU A 46 -1.25 8.39 -16.79
N LEU A 47 -1.99 8.35 -15.69
CA LEU A 47 -3.41 8.73 -15.66
C LEU A 47 -3.63 10.25 -15.54
N ARG A 48 -2.59 11.02 -15.16
CA ARG A 48 -2.64 12.44 -14.77
C ARG A 48 -3.68 12.76 -13.69
N ARG A 49 -4.07 11.75 -12.93
CA ARG A 49 -4.99 11.83 -11.80
C ARG A 49 -4.58 10.79 -10.76
N PRO A 50 -4.86 11.01 -9.47
CA PRO A 50 -4.44 10.07 -8.45
C PRO A 50 -5.10 8.71 -8.63
N PHE A 51 -4.29 7.66 -8.59
CA PHE A 51 -4.72 6.29 -8.95
C PHE A 51 -5.70 5.70 -7.91
N LEU A 52 -5.40 5.85 -6.62
CA LEU A 52 -6.17 5.24 -5.53
C LEU A 52 -6.48 6.26 -4.42
N GLN A 53 -7.59 6.98 -4.55
CA GLN A 53 -8.00 8.05 -3.61
C GLN A 53 -8.91 7.56 -2.48
N GLY A 54 -8.43 6.76 -1.53
CA GLY A 54 -9.25 6.30 -0.41
C GLY A 54 -9.52 7.37 0.65
N ASN A 55 -10.78 7.48 1.09
CA ASN A 55 -11.22 8.39 2.15
C ASN A 55 -11.05 7.80 3.57
N SER A 56 -10.97 6.48 3.67
CA SER A 56 -10.68 5.72 4.90
C SER A 56 -9.73 4.56 4.57
N ASP A 57 -9.14 3.90 5.56
CA ASP A 57 -8.26 2.76 5.30
C ASP A 57 -9.04 1.60 4.64
N ILE A 58 -10.32 1.42 5.01
CA ILE A 58 -11.25 0.45 4.42
C ILE A 58 -11.59 0.83 2.96
N ASP A 59 -11.82 2.12 2.68
CA ASP A 59 -12.08 2.60 1.32
C ASP A 59 -10.83 2.46 0.43
N GLN A 60 -9.65 2.73 0.98
CA GLN A 60 -8.38 2.52 0.28
C GLN A 60 -8.21 1.04 -0.09
N LEU A 61 -8.44 0.12 0.85
CA LEU A 61 -8.42 -1.34 0.61
C LEU A 61 -9.43 -1.75 -0.46
N SER A 62 -10.65 -1.24 -0.39
CA SER A 62 -11.70 -1.52 -1.39
C SER A 62 -11.29 -1.09 -2.80
N LYS A 63 -10.66 0.09 -2.93
CA LYS A 63 -10.15 0.59 -4.22
C LYS A 63 -8.97 -0.22 -4.74
N ILE A 64 -8.08 -0.65 -3.85
CA ILE A 64 -6.95 -1.54 -4.20
C ILE A 64 -7.48 -2.85 -4.79
N PHE A 65 -8.43 -3.49 -4.12
CA PHE A 65 -9.01 -4.76 -4.58
C PHE A 65 -9.86 -4.61 -5.84
N ALA A 66 -10.54 -3.47 -6.01
CA ALA A 66 -11.26 -3.20 -7.25
C ALA A 66 -10.32 -3.00 -8.46
N ALA A 67 -9.14 -2.42 -8.25
CA ALA A 67 -8.18 -2.13 -9.31
C ALA A 67 -7.29 -3.33 -9.67
N LEU A 68 -6.81 -4.06 -8.67
CA LEU A 68 -5.80 -5.13 -8.82
C LEU A 68 -6.38 -6.55 -8.62
N GLY A 69 -7.64 -6.63 -8.19
CA GLY A 69 -8.30 -7.88 -7.80
C GLY A 69 -8.17 -8.19 -6.32
N THR A 70 -9.09 -9.02 -5.80
CA THR A 70 -9.01 -9.52 -4.43
C THR A 70 -7.89 -10.56 -4.33
N PRO A 71 -6.87 -10.36 -3.48
CA PRO A 71 -5.81 -11.35 -3.29
C PRO A 71 -6.43 -12.66 -2.79
N LYS A 72 -6.20 -13.75 -3.52
CA LYS A 72 -6.57 -15.11 -3.09
C LYS A 72 -5.48 -15.65 -2.16
N ALA A 73 -5.83 -16.60 -1.30
CA ALA A 73 -4.88 -17.23 -0.35
C ALA A 73 -3.64 -17.85 -1.03
N ASP A 74 -3.72 -18.16 -2.32
CA ASP A 74 -2.60 -18.68 -3.12
C ASP A 74 -1.59 -17.58 -3.56
N GLN A 75 -2.05 -16.32 -3.64
CA GLN A 75 -1.21 -15.16 -4.02
C GLN A 75 -0.66 -14.39 -2.82
N TRP A 76 -1.31 -14.51 -1.67
CA TRP A 76 -0.91 -13.89 -0.40
C TRP A 76 -0.98 -14.94 0.72
N PRO A 77 0.08 -15.76 0.90
CA PRO A 77 0.17 -16.72 2.00
C PRO A 77 0.50 -16.07 3.36
#